data_AF-A0A2E5STJ9-F1
#
_entry.id   AF-A0A2E5STJ9-F1
#
_cell.length_a   1.000
_cell.length_b   1.000
_cell.length_c   1.000
_cell.angle_alpha   90.00
_cell.angle_beta   90.00
_cell.angle_gamma   90.00
#
_symmetry.space_group_name_H-M   'P 1'
#
loop_
_entity.id
_entity.type
_entity.pdbx_description
1 polymer ?
#
loop_
_entity_poly.entity_id
_entity_poly.type
_entity_poly.pdbx_seq_one_letter_code
_entity_poly.pdbx_strand_id
1 'polypeptide(L)'
;MQTHEITELIRINGQNSDTTRDLIAKLTTQKDWDKIYQISEFFGQEISILVDAEEQIFVDWGSISRVNLTPPIGSVLPFKLWLHTHPRNQAFWSITDQNSLFVAERILEHAIVLGMDGILTTSNTNLLELKPSTDQSCWTSEQVTTWS
;
A
#
# COMPACT_ATOMS: atom_id res chain seq x y z
N MET A 1 18.33 -7.47 -6.33
CA MET A 1 17.70 -7.74 -7.63
C MET A 1 17.48 -6.40 -8.31
N GLN A 2 18.01 -6.25 -9.53
CA GLN A 2 17.83 -5.05 -10.33
C GLN A 2 16.42 -5.03 -10.96
N THR A 3 15.93 -3.84 -11.34
CA THR A 3 14.61 -3.66 -11.96
C THR A 3 14.38 -4.59 -13.15
N HIS A 4 15.37 -4.74 -14.04
CA HIS A 4 15.26 -5.60 -15.21
C HIS A 4 14.99 -7.08 -14.85
N GLU A 5 15.62 -7.59 -13.79
CA GLU A 5 15.44 -8.97 -13.32
C GLU A 5 14.02 -9.19 -12.76
N ILE A 6 13.46 -8.17 -12.08
CA ILE A 6 12.08 -8.21 -11.57
C ILE A 6 11.10 -8.25 -12.72
N THR A 7 11.25 -7.35 -13.70
CA THR A 7 10.35 -7.27 -14.84
C THR A 7 10.32 -8.58 -15.64
N GLU A 8 11.47 -9.22 -15.80
CA GLU A 8 11.53 -10.50 -16.50
C GLU A 8 10.90 -11.64 -15.67
N LEU A 9 11.14 -11.66 -14.36
CA LEU A 9 10.53 -12.65 -13.48
C LEU A 9 9.01 -12.56 -13.49
N ILE A 10 8.44 -11.35 -13.38
CA ILE A 10 6.99 -11.16 -13.37
C ILE A 10 6.37 -11.39 -14.77
N ARG A 11 7.11 -11.13 -15.84
CA ARG A 11 6.69 -11.46 -17.22
C ARG A 11 6.53 -12.96 -17.40
N ILE A 12 7.47 -13.76 -16.90
CA ILE A 12 7.46 -15.22 -17.03
C ILE A 12 6.35 -15.84 -16.19
N ASN A 13 6.22 -15.43 -14.92
CA ASN A 13 5.29 -16.06 -13.99
C ASN A 13 3.86 -15.51 -14.09
N GLY A 14 3.69 -14.30 -14.63
CA GLY A 14 2.41 -13.62 -14.72
C GLY A 14 1.93 -13.05 -13.39
N GLN A 15 0.92 -12.18 -13.48
CA GLN A 15 0.39 -11.36 -12.39
C GLN A 15 -0.13 -12.18 -11.19
N ASN A 16 -0.90 -13.24 -11.48
CA ASN A 16 -1.64 -13.99 -10.47
C ASN A 16 -0.89 -15.23 -9.95
N SER A 17 0.40 -15.36 -10.25
CA SER A 17 1.22 -16.44 -9.70
C SER A 17 1.58 -16.19 -8.25
N ASP A 18 1.70 -17.27 -7.47
CA ASP A 18 2.18 -17.21 -6.10
C ASP A 18 3.59 -16.62 -6.05
N THR A 19 4.42 -16.90 -7.05
CA THR A 19 5.77 -16.32 -7.17
C THR A 19 5.76 -14.79 -7.24
N THR A 20 4.83 -14.19 -7.99
CA THR A 20 4.71 -12.72 -8.04
C THR A 20 4.23 -12.15 -6.70
N ARG A 21 3.28 -12.82 -6.03
CA ARG A 21 2.82 -12.40 -4.70
C ARG A 21 3.91 -12.50 -3.65
N ASP A 22 4.67 -13.60 -3.62
CA ASP A 22 5.79 -13.81 -2.72
C ASP A 22 6.90 -12.77 -2.93
N LEU A 23 7.15 -12.38 -4.19
CA LEU A 23 8.07 -11.30 -4.50
C LEU A 23 7.58 -9.97 -3.91
N ILE A 24 6.31 -9.60 -4.13
CA ILE A 24 5.73 -8.37 -3.60
C ILE A 24 5.76 -8.37 -2.06
N ALA A 25 5.42 -9.49 -1.43
CA ALA A 25 5.50 -9.64 0.03
C ALA A 25 6.94 -9.45 0.53
N LYS A 26 7.92 -10.05 -0.14
CA LYS A 26 9.35 -9.87 0.18
C LYS A 26 9.79 -8.42 0.04
N LEU A 27 9.41 -7.73 -1.04
CA LEU A 27 9.73 -6.32 -1.25
C LEU A 27 9.07 -5.44 -0.18
N THR A 28 7.88 -5.81 0.28
CA THR A 28 7.16 -5.13 1.37
C THR A 28 7.94 -5.21 2.68
N THR A 29 8.44 -6.39 3.05
CA THR A 29 9.32 -6.56 4.22
C THR A 29 10.60 -5.73 4.11
N GLN A 30 11.11 -5.55 2.89
CA GLN A 30 12.29 -4.74 2.60
C GLN A 30 12.00 -3.24 2.50
N LYS A 31 10.73 -2.84 2.53
CA LYS A 31 10.26 -1.46 2.27
C LYS A 31 10.73 -0.90 0.93
N ASP A 32 10.86 -1.77 -0.07
CA ASP A 32 11.34 -1.44 -1.41
C ASP A 32 10.18 -0.96 -2.29
N TRP A 33 9.63 0.20 -1.90
CA TRP A 33 8.40 0.76 -2.47
C TRP A 33 8.54 1.10 -3.95
N ASP A 34 9.71 1.59 -4.38
CA ASP A 34 10.00 1.90 -5.78
C ASP A 34 9.80 0.65 -6.67
N LYS A 35 10.32 -0.51 -6.25
CA LYS A 35 10.13 -1.76 -7.02
C LYS A 35 8.68 -2.24 -7.02
N ILE A 36 7.95 -2.07 -5.92
CA ILE A 36 6.52 -2.39 -5.88
C ILE A 36 5.75 -1.51 -6.87
N TYR A 37 6.05 -0.21 -6.91
CA TYR A 37 5.48 0.71 -7.89
C TYR A 37 5.81 0.31 -9.33
N GLN A 38 7.06 -0.03 -9.63
CA GLN A 38 7.48 -0.49 -10.96
C GLN A 38 6.72 -1.75 -11.41
N ILE A 39 6.45 -2.69 -10.50
CA ILE A 39 5.63 -3.86 -10.78
C ILE A 39 4.18 -3.45 -11.13
N SER A 40 3.57 -2.57 -10.32
CA SER A 40 2.23 -2.03 -10.58
C SER A 40 2.16 -1.32 -11.94
N GLU A 41 3.14 -0.47 -12.25
CA GLU A 41 3.21 0.27 -13.51
C GLU A 41 3.36 -0.66 -14.72
N PHE A 42 4.21 -1.70 -14.59
CA PHE A 42 4.42 -2.70 -15.64
C PHE A 42 3.12 -3.41 -16.00
N PHE A 43 2.35 -3.85 -15.00
CA PHE A 43 1.05 -4.49 -15.22
C PHE A 43 -0.08 -3.50 -15.53
N GLY A 44 0.11 -2.21 -15.25
CA GLY A 44 -0.91 -1.18 -15.38
C GLY A 44 -2.11 -1.37 -14.44
N GLN A 45 -1.89 -2.01 -13.29
CA GLN A 45 -2.93 -2.36 -12.32
C GLN A 45 -2.50 -1.99 -10.90
N GLU A 46 -3.45 -1.67 -10.04
CA GLU A 46 -3.16 -1.35 -8.65
C GLU A 46 -2.81 -2.63 -7.90
N ILE A 47 -1.71 -2.61 -7.18
CA ILE A 47 -1.38 -3.54 -6.11
C ILE A 47 -1.93 -2.96 -4.82
N SER A 48 -2.63 -3.78 -4.03
CA SER A 48 -3.03 -3.51 -2.65
C SER A 48 -2.30 -4.47 -1.72
N ILE A 49 -1.75 -3.96 -0.63
CA ILE A 49 -0.98 -4.72 0.35
C ILE A 49 -1.52 -4.38 1.73
N LEU A 50 -1.89 -5.41 2.49
CA LEU A 50 -2.26 -5.27 3.88
C LEU A 50 -1.26 -6.03 4.74
N VAL A 51 -0.72 -5.37 5.77
CA VAL A 51 0.11 -5.98 6.80
C VAL A 51 -0.66 -5.95 8.11
N ASP A 52 -0.85 -7.12 8.70
CA ASP A 52 -1.63 -7.28 9.92
C ASP A 52 -0.77 -7.21 11.20
N ALA A 53 -1.41 -7.37 12.36
CA ALA A 53 -0.73 -7.30 13.66
C ALA A 53 0.36 -8.37 13.83
N GLU A 54 0.20 -9.53 13.19
CA GLU A 54 1.15 -10.66 13.23
C GLU A 54 2.18 -10.62 12.09
N GLU A 55 2.26 -9.51 11.36
CA GLU A 55 3.17 -9.32 10.22
C GLU A 55 2.86 -10.22 9.02
N GLN A 56 1.63 -10.76 8.94
CA GLN A 56 1.17 -11.43 7.75
C GLN A 56 0.92 -10.39 6.65
N ILE A 57 1.39 -10.70 5.44
CA ILE A 57 1.31 -9.82 4.28
C ILE A 57 0.32 -10.40 3.28
N PHE A 58 -0.71 -9.62 2.96
CA PHE A 58 -1.73 -9.99 2.01
C PHE A 58 -1.65 -9.09 0.79
N VAL A 59 -1.51 -9.69 -0.39
CA VAL A 59 -1.34 -8.98 -1.66
C VAL A 59 -2.54 -9.25 -2.56
N ASP A 60 -3.21 -8.18 -2.98
CA ASP A 60 -4.33 -8.20 -3.91
C ASP A 60 -4.10 -7.26 -5.10
N TRP A 61 -4.85 -7.48 -6.18
CA TRP A 61 -4.81 -6.69 -7.41
C TRP A 61 -6.14 -6.01 -7.65
N GLY A 62 -6.11 -4.70 -7.85
CA GLY A 62 -7.30 -3.88 -8.08
C GLY A 62 -7.32 -3.18 -9.44
N SER A 63 -8.51 -2.68 -9.76
CA SER A 63 -8.70 -1.69 -10.82
C SER A 63 -8.40 -0.29 -10.28
N ILE A 64 -7.87 0.57 -11.16
CA ILE A 64 -7.43 1.94 -10.81
C ILE A 64 -8.49 2.72 -10.01
N SER A 65 -8.08 3.26 -8.86
CA SER A 65 -8.83 4.05 -7.88
C SER A 65 -10.06 3.35 -7.29
N ARG A 66 -10.06 2.01 -7.28
CA ARG A 66 -11.17 1.19 -6.76
C ARG A 66 -10.73 0.18 -5.71
N VAL A 67 -9.46 0.20 -5.30
CA VAL A 67 -8.98 -0.65 -4.22
C VAL A 67 -9.58 -0.17 -2.90
N ASN A 68 -10.39 -1.02 -2.28
CA ASN A 68 -10.83 -0.85 -0.91
C ASN A 68 -9.88 -1.58 0.03
N LEU A 69 -9.75 -1.07 1.26
CA LEU A 69 -9.22 -1.87 2.36
C LEU A 69 -10.15 -3.07 2.58
N THR A 70 -9.71 -4.26 2.14
CA THR A 70 -10.50 -5.49 2.22
C THR A 70 -9.71 -6.51 3.02
N PRO A 71 -9.90 -6.56 4.35
CA PRO A 71 -9.20 -7.52 5.19
C PRO A 71 -9.52 -8.96 4.78
N PRO A 72 -8.50 -9.81 4.55
CA PRO A 72 -8.72 -11.20 4.27
C PRO A 72 -9.21 -11.93 5.53
N ILE A 73 -9.99 -12.99 5.32
CA ILE A 73 -10.46 -13.84 6.41
C ILE A 73 -9.25 -14.40 7.17
N GLY A 74 -9.21 -14.17 8.48
CA GLY A 74 -8.14 -14.63 9.35
C GLY A 74 -7.05 -13.59 9.67
N SER A 75 -7.09 -12.40 9.08
CA SER A 75 -6.15 -11.32 9.41
C SER A 75 -6.34 -10.79 10.84
N VAL A 76 -5.25 -10.37 11.50
CA VAL A 76 -5.26 -9.93 12.91
C VAL A 76 -5.22 -8.41 13.05
N LEU A 77 -6.11 -7.86 13.87
CA LEU A 77 -6.19 -6.42 14.18
C LEU A 77 -5.27 -6.02 15.35
N PRO A 78 -4.81 -4.75 15.40
CA PRO A 78 -4.92 -3.73 14.36
C PRO A 78 -3.98 -4.01 13.17
N PHE A 79 -4.35 -3.53 11.99
CA PHE A 79 -3.48 -3.56 10.81
C PHE A 79 -2.35 -2.53 10.95
N LYS A 80 -1.12 -2.98 10.71
CA LYS A 80 0.08 -2.15 10.78
C LYS A 80 0.23 -1.25 9.55
N LEU A 81 -0.14 -1.75 8.37
CA LEU A 81 0.04 -1.02 7.11
C LEU A 81 -1.00 -1.42 6.07
N TRP A 82 -1.56 -0.43 5.40
CA TRP A 82 -2.24 -0.59 4.12
C TRP A 82 -1.49 0.21 3.05
N LEU A 83 -0.96 -0.46 2.05
CA LEU A 83 -0.27 0.18 0.93
C LEU A 83 -1.02 -0.11 -0.36
N HIS A 84 -1.22 0.91 -1.19
CA HIS A 84 -1.66 0.70 -2.57
C HIS A 84 -0.89 1.57 -3.56
N THR A 85 -1.10 1.28 -4.84
CA THR A 85 -0.37 1.91 -5.95
C THR A 85 -1.35 2.54 -6.93
N HIS A 86 -0.99 3.70 -7.49
CA HIS A 86 -1.67 4.37 -8.59
C HIS A 86 -0.78 4.32 -9.83
N PRO A 87 -0.84 3.24 -10.65
CA PRO A 87 0.04 3.10 -11.80
C PRO A 87 -0.18 4.25 -12.79
N ARG A 88 0.91 4.89 -13.22
CA ARG A 88 0.94 6.01 -14.18
C ARG A 88 0.19 7.27 -13.75
N ASN A 89 -0.21 7.37 -12.48
CA ASN A 89 -0.82 8.57 -11.90
C ASN A 89 0.00 9.03 -10.69
N GLN A 90 -0.21 10.28 -10.27
CA GLN A 90 0.41 10.82 -9.05
C GLN A 90 -0.13 10.12 -7.80
N ALA A 91 0.61 10.18 -6.70
CA ALA A 91 0.19 9.71 -5.39
C ALA A 91 -0.83 10.70 -4.82
N PHE A 92 -2.07 10.24 -4.59
CA PHE A 92 -3.13 11.03 -3.96
C PHE A 92 -4.10 10.09 -3.25
N TRP A 93 -4.83 10.61 -2.25
CA TRP A 93 -5.93 9.87 -1.63
C TRP A 93 -7.21 10.06 -2.44
N SER A 94 -7.62 9.03 -3.18
CA SER A 94 -8.88 9.00 -3.91
C SER A 94 -10.09 9.08 -2.96
N ILE A 95 -11.29 9.33 -3.49
CA ILE A 95 -12.52 9.29 -2.66
C ILE A 95 -12.70 7.89 -2.03
N THR A 96 -12.35 6.83 -2.77
CA THR A 96 -12.36 5.44 -2.28
C THR A 96 -11.39 5.27 -1.10
N ASP A 97 -10.22 5.87 -1.20
CA ASP A 97 -9.18 5.75 -0.17
C ASP A 97 -9.59 6.50 1.09
N GLN A 98 -10.11 7.73 0.93
CA GLN A 98 -10.60 8.54 2.04
C GLN A 98 -11.73 7.83 2.81
N ASN A 99 -12.66 7.19 2.08
CA ASN A 99 -13.71 6.38 2.70
C ASN A 99 -13.13 5.16 3.44
N SER A 100 -12.13 4.49 2.85
CA SER A 100 -11.47 3.35 3.49
C SER A 100 -10.74 3.77 4.77
N LEU A 101 -10.02 4.88 4.75
CA LEU A 101 -9.32 5.45 5.91
C LEU A 101 -10.30 5.86 7.01
N PHE A 102 -11.43 6.47 6.66
CA PHE A 102 -12.48 6.84 7.61
C PHE A 102 -13.10 5.62 8.32
N VAL A 103 -13.33 4.52 7.60
CA VAL A 103 -13.81 3.27 8.21
C VAL A 103 -12.72 2.60 9.05
N ALA A 104 -11.44 2.81 8.71
CA ALA A 104 -10.30 2.15 9.32
C ALA A 104 -9.67 2.89 10.52
N GLU A 105 -10.24 4.02 10.97
CA GLU A 105 -9.68 4.88 12.03
C GLU A 105 -9.35 4.19 13.36
N ARG A 106 -9.94 3.03 13.62
CA ARG A 106 -9.72 2.26 14.87
C ARG A 106 -8.92 0.99 14.67
N ILE A 107 -8.56 0.66 13.43
CA ILE A 107 -8.03 -0.64 13.05
C ILE A 107 -6.83 -0.58 12.10
N LEU A 108 -6.39 0.61 11.67
CA LEU A 108 -5.25 0.79 10.78
C LEU A 108 -4.30 1.86 11.30
N GLU A 109 -3.02 1.51 11.43
CA GLU A 109 -1.96 2.38 11.95
C GLU A 109 -1.37 3.30 10.86
N HIS A 110 -1.04 2.75 9.69
CA HIS A 110 -0.41 3.50 8.61
C HIS A 110 -1.07 3.18 7.27
N ALA A 111 -1.13 4.19 6.39
CA ALA A 111 -1.45 3.99 4.99
C ALA A 111 -0.44 4.66 4.06
N ILE A 112 -0.20 4.05 2.91
CA ILE A 112 0.72 4.52 1.88
C ILE A 112 0.07 4.44 0.50
N VAL A 113 0.16 5.51 -0.29
CA VAL A 113 -0.09 5.49 -1.73
C VAL A 113 1.22 5.67 -2.48
N LEU A 114 1.51 4.79 -3.42
CA LEU A 114 2.64 4.92 -4.34
C LEU A 114 2.15 5.44 -5.69
N GLY A 115 2.72 6.53 -6.17
CA GLY A 115 2.41 7.13 -7.46
C GLY A 115 3.68 7.38 -8.28
N MET A 116 3.50 7.86 -9.51
CA MET A 116 4.63 8.15 -10.42
C MET A 116 5.59 9.21 -9.87
N ASP A 117 5.09 10.08 -8.99
CA ASP A 117 5.80 11.19 -8.37
C ASP A 117 6.36 10.85 -6.99
N GLY A 118 6.07 9.67 -6.43
CA GLY A 118 6.66 9.23 -5.17
C GLY A 118 5.69 8.53 -4.23
N ILE A 119 5.93 8.76 -2.93
CA ILE A 119 5.27 8.10 -1.82
C ILE A 119 4.44 9.13 -1.06
N LEU A 120 3.14 8.88 -0.89
CA LEU A 120 2.26 9.63 0.01
C LEU A 120 1.93 8.77 1.22
N THR A 121 2.11 9.31 2.42
CA THR A 121 1.96 8.61 3.69
C THR A 121 0.90 9.28 4.56
N THR A 122 0.24 8.47 5.38
CA THR A 122 -0.55 8.97 6.51
C THR A 122 -0.46 7.98 7.68
N SER A 123 -0.50 8.52 8.89
CA SER A 123 -0.39 7.76 10.13
C SER A 123 -1.55 8.11 11.06
N ASN A 124 -2.04 7.10 11.77
CA ASN A 124 -3.15 7.22 12.71
C ASN A 124 -2.65 7.66 14.08
N THR A 125 -2.93 8.91 14.45
CA THR A 125 -2.47 9.48 15.71
C THR A 125 -3.11 8.83 16.94
N ASN A 126 -4.31 8.28 16.80
CA ASN A 126 -5.02 7.65 17.93
C ASN A 126 -4.42 6.29 18.30
N LEU A 127 -4.01 5.50 17.31
CA LEU A 127 -3.43 4.17 17.55
C LEU A 127 -1.96 4.23 17.92
N LEU A 128 -1.24 5.23 17.42
CA LEU A 128 0.20 5.36 17.62
C LEU A 128 0.57 6.22 18.85
N GLU A 129 -0.42 6.63 19.66
CA GLU A 129 -0.25 7.56 20.79
C GLU A 129 0.52 8.84 20.42
N LEU A 130 0.49 9.23 19.14
CA LEU A 130 1.03 10.50 18.69
C LEU A 130 0.14 11.60 19.28
N LYS A 131 0.74 12.72 19.73
CA LYS A 131 0.05 13.83 20.41
C LYS A 131 -1.37 14.02 19.87
N PRO A 132 -2.40 14.14 20.74
CA PRO A 132 -3.78 14.24 20.28
C PRO A 132 -3.86 15.34 19.23
N SER A 133 -4.24 14.98 18.00
CA SER A 133 -4.49 15.97 16.97
C SER A 133 -5.60 16.86 17.52
N THR A 134 -5.38 18.17 17.49
CA THR A 134 -6.43 19.15 17.77
C THR A 134 -7.43 19.24 16.61
N ASP A 135 -7.22 18.42 15.57
CA ASP A 135 -8.05 18.31 14.37
C ASP A 135 -9.09 17.20 14.50
N GLN A 136 -10.18 17.34 13.75
CA GLN A 136 -11.27 16.35 13.69
C GLN A 136 -10.86 15.01 13.06
N SER A 137 -9.70 14.95 12.39
CA SER A 137 -9.18 13.73 11.76
C SER A 137 -8.04 13.12 12.59
N CYS A 138 -8.05 11.79 12.72
CA CYS A 138 -6.97 11.04 13.36
C CYS A 138 -5.81 10.72 12.39
N TRP A 139 -5.85 11.20 11.15
CA TRP A 139 -4.88 10.90 10.11
C TRP A 139 -3.94 12.11 9.88
N THR A 140 -2.63 11.86 9.81
CA THR A 140 -1.66 12.91 9.42
C THR A 140 -1.85 13.33 7.97
N SER A 141 -1.53 14.59 7.67
CA SER A 141 -1.50 15.12 6.29
C SER A 141 -0.06 15.37 5.87
N GLU A 142 0.55 14.41 5.17
CA GLU A 142 1.93 14.51 4.69
C GLU A 142 1.97 14.89 3.20
N GLN A 143 3.12 15.39 2.75
CA GLN A 143 3.36 15.70 1.34
C GLN A 143 4.01 14.50 0.64
N VAL A 144 3.87 14.43 -0.68
CA VAL A 144 4.53 13.39 -1.48
C VAL A 144 6.04 13.50 -1.33
N THR A 145 6.68 12.39 -0.94
CA THR A 145 8.13 12.23 -0.95
C THR A 145 8.55 11.61 -2.26
N THR A 146 9.34 12.32 -3.07
CA THR A 146 9.77 11.84 -4.39
C THR A 146 10.67 10.62 -4.29
N TRP A 147 10.64 9.77 -5.31
CA TRP A 147 11.58 8.65 -5.44
C TRP A 147 13.04 9.12 -5.34
N SER A 148 13.85 8.40 -4.57
CA SER A 148 15.27 8.68 -4.29
C SER A 148 16.22 7.99 -5.26
#